data_AF-A0A0D7CMK7-F1
#
_entry.id   AF-A0A0D7CMK7-F1
#
_cell.length_a   1.000
_cell.length_b   1.000
_cell.length_c   1.000
_cell.angle_alpha   90.00
_cell.angle_beta   90.00
_cell.angle_gamma   90.00
#
_symmetry.space_group_name_H-M   'P 1'
#
loop_
_entity.id
_entity.type
_entity.pdbx_description
1 polymer ?
#
loop_
_entity_poly.entity_id
_entity_poly.type
_entity_poly.pdbx_seq_one_letter_code
_entity_poly.pdbx_strand_id
1 'polypeptide(L)'
;MTNSSRNTCAARSGGARAGARTLAAPNPVERTAPSVYTAYAAMVLEDRGWRQMFPALPTEKGARHGLAEIFRGQAVWNPAWGDRYLEVADEIQSEAADQVILGGGVYRIVRIEQTVVMTEYGPESPKPTDQEFPAEFDDRRSAAGGRGAG
;
A
#
# COMPACT_ATOMS: atom_id res chain seq x y z
N MET A 1 32.48 52.85 51.90
CA MET A 1 33.44 52.47 50.84
C MET A 1 34.06 51.14 51.22
N THR A 2 34.15 50.22 50.25
CA THR A 2 34.72 48.85 50.32
C THR A 2 33.99 47.87 51.26
N ASN A 3 33.78 46.59 50.98
CA ASN A 3 33.98 45.69 49.84
C ASN A 3 33.11 44.45 50.14
N SER A 4 32.28 43.97 49.21
CA SER A 4 31.58 42.68 49.37
C SER A 4 31.96 41.78 48.20
N SER A 5 32.73 40.75 48.57
CA SER A 5 33.14 39.62 47.75
C SER A 5 31.96 38.80 47.21
N ARG A 6 32.29 38.01 46.17
CA ARG A 6 31.57 36.84 45.61
C ARG A 6 30.56 37.20 44.51
N ASN A 7 30.60 36.68 43.28
CA ASN A 7 31.10 35.38 42.81
C ASN A 7 31.67 35.48 41.39
N THR A 8 32.83 34.87 41.18
CA THR A 8 33.37 34.52 39.86
C THR A 8 32.65 33.28 39.33
N CYS A 9 31.86 33.45 38.27
CA CYS A 9 31.38 32.32 37.47
C CYS A 9 32.49 31.98 36.46
N ALA A 10 33.24 30.91 36.73
CA ALA A 10 34.22 30.36 35.81
C ALA A 10 33.49 29.69 34.64
N ALA A 11 33.60 30.27 33.45
CA ALA A 11 33.18 29.66 32.20
C ALA A 11 34.05 28.42 31.93
N ARG A 12 33.47 27.22 31.98
CA ARG A 12 34.09 26.00 31.48
C ARG A 12 33.87 25.94 29.96
N SER A 13 34.95 26.12 29.23
CA SER A 13 35.08 25.86 27.80
C SER A 13 35.06 24.35 27.54
N GLY A 14 33.87 23.79 27.32
CA GLY A 14 33.67 22.43 26.82
C GLY A 14 33.33 22.46 25.33
N GLY A 15 34.34 22.49 24.47
CA GLY A 15 34.16 22.39 23.02
C GLY A 15 33.78 20.97 22.62
N ALA A 16 32.49 20.68 22.52
CA ALA A 16 31.99 19.49 21.84
C ALA A 16 32.03 19.75 20.33
N ARG A 17 33.03 19.21 19.62
CA ARG A 17 32.95 19.09 18.15
C ARG A 17 31.87 18.05 17.85
N ALA A 18 30.68 18.52 17.48
CA ALA A 18 29.69 17.69 16.80
C ALA A 18 30.31 17.23 15.48
N GLY A 19 30.77 15.98 15.44
CA GLY A 19 31.13 15.33 14.19
C GLY A 19 29.87 15.23 13.34
N ALA A 20 29.71 16.14 12.38
CA ALA A 20 28.74 15.97 11.33
C ALA A 20 29.09 14.66 10.61
N ARG A 21 28.34 13.59 10.88
CA ARG A 21 28.34 12.43 10.02
C ARG A 21 27.78 12.92 8.69
N THR A 22 28.66 13.18 7.73
CA THR A 22 28.25 13.28 6.33
C THR A 22 27.60 11.95 5.98
N LEU A 23 26.27 11.94 5.91
CA LEU A 23 25.55 10.83 5.30
C LEU A 23 26.03 10.78 3.86
N ALA A 24 26.80 9.74 3.52
CA ALA A 24 27.13 9.47 2.13
C ALA A 24 25.83 9.42 1.34
N ALA A 25 25.80 10.08 0.18
CA ALA A 25 24.66 9.96 -0.72
C ALA A 25 24.40 8.48 -0.97
N PRO A 26 23.16 7.98 -0.79
CA PRO A 26 22.87 6.56 -0.99
C PRO A 26 23.29 6.17 -2.40
N ASN A 27 23.90 4.98 -2.53
CA ASN A 27 24.20 4.41 -3.84
C ASN A 27 22.90 4.41 -4.68
N PRO A 28 22.91 4.87 -5.95
CA PRO A 28 21.71 4.88 -6.80
C PRO A 28 21.00 3.52 -6.89
N VAL A 29 21.72 2.42 -6.71
CA VAL A 29 21.20 1.04 -6.74
C VAL A 29 20.53 0.64 -5.42
N GLU A 30 20.79 1.36 -4.32
CA GLU A 30 20.37 1.02 -2.95
C GLU A 30 18.97 1.57 -2.58
N ARG A 31 18.19 2.02 -3.58
CA ARG A 31 16.76 2.38 -3.43
C ARG A 31 15.79 1.34 -3.98
N THR A 32 16.29 0.16 -4.32
CA THR A 32 15.43 -1.00 -4.63
C THR A 32 15.50 -1.96 -3.45
N ALA A 33 15.00 -1.55 -2.29
CA ALA A 33 14.75 -2.52 -1.22
C ALA A 33 13.41 -3.20 -1.56
N PRO A 34 13.38 -4.49 -1.95
CA PRO A 34 12.12 -5.23 -1.93
C PRO A 34 11.60 -5.16 -0.50
N SER A 35 10.48 -4.49 -0.31
CA SER A 35 9.79 -4.59 0.97
C SER A 35 9.20 -5.99 1.00
N VAL A 36 9.87 -6.91 1.70
CA VAL A 36 9.50 -8.33 1.75
C VAL A 36 8.27 -8.51 2.65
N TYR A 37 7.18 -7.79 2.36
CA TYR A 37 5.86 -8.17 2.84
C TYR A 37 5.36 -9.24 1.90
N THR A 38 5.47 -10.49 2.33
CA THR A 38 4.70 -11.56 1.70
C THR A 38 3.23 -11.15 1.78
N ALA A 39 2.62 -10.94 0.62
CA ALA A 39 1.21 -10.60 0.53
C ALA A 39 0.47 -11.70 -0.25
N TYR A 40 -0.86 -11.66 -0.15
CA TYR A 40 -1.74 -12.67 -0.70
C TYR A 40 -2.88 -12.00 -1.46
N ALA A 41 -3.31 -12.62 -2.55
CA ALA A 41 -4.48 -12.21 -3.31
C ALA A 41 -5.21 -13.42 -3.86
N ALA A 42 -6.45 -13.25 -4.32
CA ALA A 42 -7.10 -14.23 -5.17
C ALA A 42 -6.84 -13.88 -6.65
N MET A 43 -6.59 -14.90 -7.45
CA MET A 43 -6.61 -14.81 -8.91
C MET A 43 -7.70 -15.72 -9.47
N VAL A 44 -8.28 -15.29 -10.58
CA VAL A 44 -9.20 -16.09 -11.40
C VAL A 44 -8.53 -16.46 -12.71
N LEU A 45 -8.74 -17.68 -13.18
CA LEU A 45 -8.31 -18.11 -14.50
C LEU A 45 -9.28 -17.58 -15.56
N GLU A 46 -8.72 -16.90 -16.56
CA GLU A 46 -9.40 -16.38 -17.75
C GLU A 46 -8.69 -16.91 -19.01
N ASP A 47 -9.26 -16.65 -20.20
CA ASP A 47 -8.78 -17.17 -21.49
C ASP A 47 -7.29 -16.90 -21.77
N ARG A 48 -6.77 -15.79 -21.25
CA ARG A 48 -5.37 -15.36 -21.45
C ARG A 48 -4.48 -15.48 -20.22
N GLY A 49 -4.93 -16.18 -19.18
CA GLY A 49 -4.14 -16.44 -17.96
C GLY A 49 -4.85 -16.04 -16.68
N TRP A 50 -4.07 -15.70 -15.66
CA TRP A 50 -4.60 -15.39 -14.33
C TRP A 50 -4.79 -13.88 -14.14
N ARG A 51 -5.99 -13.46 -13.73
CA ARG A 51 -6.28 -12.06 -13.37
C ARG A 51 -6.45 -11.90 -11.86
N GLN A 52 -5.82 -10.88 -11.31
CA GLN A 52 -5.98 -10.52 -9.89
C GLN A 52 -7.39 -9.99 -9.63
N MET A 53 -8.01 -10.45 -8.54
CA MET A 53 -9.39 -10.08 -8.18
C MET A 53 -9.47 -8.85 -7.28
N PHE A 54 -8.52 -8.68 -6.37
CA PHE A 54 -8.50 -7.58 -5.40
C PHE A 54 -7.06 -7.23 -4.99
N PRO A 55 -6.79 -6.04 -4.41
CA PRO A 55 -5.45 -5.64 -3.97
C PRO A 55 -4.78 -6.65 -3.03
N ALA A 56 -3.46 -6.67 -3.04
CA ALA A 56 -2.65 -7.47 -2.14
C ALA A 56 -3.04 -7.28 -0.67
N LEU A 57 -3.29 -8.37 0.05
CA LEU A 57 -3.58 -8.36 1.49
C LEU A 57 -2.41 -8.97 2.28
N PRO A 58 -2.13 -8.47 3.50
CA PRO A 58 -0.94 -8.88 4.26
C PRO A 58 -1.04 -10.30 4.83
N THR A 59 -2.22 -10.92 4.78
CA THR A 59 -2.44 -12.26 5.33
C THR A 59 -3.24 -13.12 4.37
N GLU A 60 -2.92 -14.40 4.35
CA GLU A 60 -3.66 -15.40 3.59
C GLU A 60 -5.13 -15.48 4.04
N LYS A 61 -5.37 -15.42 5.37
CA LYS A 61 -6.72 -15.32 5.94
C LYS A 61 -7.49 -14.12 5.40
N GLY A 62 -6.83 -12.97 5.26
CA GLY A 62 -7.42 -11.78 4.65
C GLY A 62 -7.80 -12.01 3.19
N ALA A 63 -6.94 -12.67 2.41
CA ALA A 63 -7.25 -13.02 1.02
C ALA A 63 -8.40 -14.02 0.89
N ARG A 64 -8.45 -15.04 1.76
CA ARG A 64 -9.59 -15.98 1.83
C ARG A 64 -10.89 -15.26 2.14
N HIS A 65 -10.89 -14.37 3.12
CA HIS A 65 -12.05 -13.53 3.44
C HIS A 65 -12.47 -12.63 2.27
N GLY A 66 -11.51 -11.98 1.60
CA GLY A 66 -11.80 -11.15 0.42
C GLY A 66 -12.42 -11.96 -0.72
N LEU A 67 -11.97 -13.20 -0.95
CA LEU A 67 -12.57 -14.08 -1.95
C LEU A 67 -13.99 -14.55 -1.55
N ALA A 68 -14.24 -14.81 -0.27
CA ALA A 68 -15.57 -15.12 0.23
C ALA A 68 -16.57 -13.96 0.01
N GLU A 69 -16.16 -12.72 0.22
CA GLU A 69 -16.99 -11.53 -0.07
C GLU A 69 -17.35 -11.44 -1.56
N ILE A 70 -16.41 -11.76 -2.46
CA ILE A 70 -16.69 -11.84 -3.89
C ILE A 70 -17.75 -12.91 -4.19
N PHE A 71 -17.65 -14.10 -3.60
CA PHE A 71 -18.64 -15.16 -3.78
C PHE A 71 -20.03 -14.77 -3.24
N ARG A 72 -20.10 -14.12 -2.07
CA ARG A 72 -21.37 -13.57 -1.55
C ARG A 72 -21.99 -12.56 -2.51
N GLY A 73 -21.16 -11.70 -3.11
CA GLY A 73 -21.60 -10.80 -4.18
C GLY A 73 -22.11 -11.56 -5.41
N GLN A 74 -21.42 -12.61 -5.86
CA GLN A 74 -21.86 -13.45 -6.98
C GLN A 74 -23.18 -14.17 -6.71
N ALA A 75 -23.46 -14.55 -5.46
CA ALA A 75 -24.71 -15.21 -5.10
C ALA A 75 -25.94 -14.33 -5.40
N VAL A 76 -25.81 -13.01 -5.24
CA VAL A 76 -26.87 -12.03 -5.55
C VAL A 76 -27.17 -11.97 -7.05
N TRP A 77 -26.12 -12.05 -7.89
CA TRP A 77 -26.24 -11.87 -9.34
C TRP A 77 -26.47 -13.18 -10.10
N ASN A 78 -26.25 -14.33 -9.47
CA ASN A 78 -26.38 -15.66 -10.08
C ASN A 78 -27.34 -16.55 -9.28
N PRO A 79 -28.66 -16.33 -9.34
CA PRO A 79 -29.63 -17.07 -8.52
C PRO A 79 -29.56 -18.59 -8.71
N ALA A 80 -29.23 -19.06 -9.93
CA ALA A 80 -29.07 -20.49 -10.22
C ALA A 80 -27.92 -21.16 -9.46
N TRP A 81 -26.93 -20.39 -8.99
CA TRP A 81 -25.77 -20.86 -8.23
C TRP A 81 -25.66 -20.20 -6.85
N GLY A 82 -26.67 -19.42 -6.44
CA GLY A 82 -26.60 -18.55 -5.26
C GLY A 82 -26.25 -19.30 -3.99
N ASP A 83 -27.00 -20.36 -3.69
CA ASP A 83 -26.78 -21.19 -2.51
C ASP A 83 -25.37 -21.82 -2.51
N ARG A 84 -24.89 -22.24 -3.68
CA ARG A 84 -23.55 -22.82 -3.80
C ARG A 84 -22.45 -21.77 -3.57
N TYR A 85 -22.64 -20.54 -4.06
CA TYR A 85 -21.72 -19.44 -3.77
C TYR A 85 -21.67 -19.12 -2.28
N LEU A 86 -22.79 -19.11 -1.58
CA LEU A 86 -22.84 -18.88 -0.13
C LEU A 86 -22.14 -20.00 0.64
N GLU A 87 -22.43 -21.25 0.32
CA GLU A 87 -21.80 -22.42 0.96
C GLU A 87 -20.27 -22.39 0.81
N VAL A 88 -19.76 -22.15 -0.40
CA VAL A 88 -18.32 -22.07 -0.65
C VAL A 88 -17.68 -20.85 0.01
N ALA A 89 -18.41 -19.72 0.11
CA ALA A 89 -17.92 -18.52 0.81
C ALA A 89 -17.70 -18.77 2.31
N ASP A 90 -18.51 -19.61 2.92
CA ASP A 90 -18.35 -20.00 4.32
C ASP A 90 -17.18 -21.01 4.47
N GLU A 91 -17.10 -21.99 3.58
CA GLU A 91 -16.06 -23.02 3.61
C GLU A 91 -14.64 -22.48 3.38
N ILE A 92 -14.45 -21.55 2.44
CA ILE A 92 -13.11 -21.02 2.12
C ILE A 92 -12.49 -20.22 3.28
N GLN A 93 -13.30 -19.80 4.24
CA GLN A 93 -12.86 -19.10 5.44
C GLN A 93 -12.46 -20.05 6.57
N SER A 94 -13.03 -21.26 6.62
CA SER A 94 -12.73 -22.29 7.62
C SER A 94 -11.62 -23.23 7.18
N GLU A 95 -11.59 -23.60 5.89
CA GLU A 95 -10.66 -24.58 5.35
C GLU A 95 -9.43 -23.96 4.69
N ALA A 96 -8.31 -24.69 4.74
CA ALA A 96 -7.04 -24.31 4.08
C ALA A 96 -7.02 -24.67 2.58
N ALA A 97 -8.12 -24.45 1.85
CA ALA A 97 -8.19 -24.68 0.41
C ALA A 97 -7.49 -23.56 -0.38
N ASP A 98 -6.49 -23.90 -1.20
CA ASP A 98 -5.75 -22.92 -2.02
C ASP A 98 -6.39 -22.67 -3.39
N GLN A 99 -7.36 -23.52 -3.78
CA GLN A 99 -8.06 -23.45 -5.06
C GLN A 99 -9.54 -23.76 -4.88
N VAL A 100 -10.37 -23.03 -5.63
CA VAL A 100 -11.82 -23.25 -5.70
C VAL A 100 -12.24 -23.29 -7.16
N ILE A 101 -13.09 -24.26 -7.53
CA ILE A 101 -13.72 -24.35 -8.84
C ILE A 101 -15.22 -24.18 -8.64
N LEU A 102 -15.79 -23.10 -9.20
CA LEU A 102 -17.18 -22.72 -8.95
C LEU A 102 -17.74 -21.88 -10.10
N GLY A 103 -18.97 -22.19 -10.55
CA GLY A 103 -19.65 -21.41 -11.59
C GLY A 103 -18.87 -21.36 -12.92
N GLY A 104 -18.08 -22.38 -13.22
CA GLY A 104 -17.18 -22.42 -14.40
C GLY A 104 -15.87 -21.66 -14.25
N GLY A 105 -15.65 -20.95 -13.13
CA GLY A 105 -14.39 -20.27 -12.83
C GLY A 105 -13.43 -21.13 -12.01
N VAL A 106 -12.13 -20.89 -12.19
CA VAL A 106 -11.07 -21.43 -11.33
C VAL A 106 -10.43 -20.29 -10.56
N TYR A 107 -10.51 -20.33 -9.25
CA TYR A 107 -9.99 -19.31 -8.34
C TYR A 107 -8.83 -19.90 -7.52
N ARG A 108 -7.78 -19.12 -7.29
CA ARG A 108 -6.64 -19.52 -6.45
C ARG A 108 -6.23 -18.40 -5.52
N ILE A 109 -5.92 -18.77 -4.27
CA ILE A 109 -5.13 -17.90 -3.39
C ILE A 109 -3.67 -18.01 -3.82
N VAL A 110 -3.03 -16.88 -4.05
CA VAL A 110 -1.64 -16.81 -4.48
C VAL A 110 -0.84 -15.95 -3.53
N ARG A 111 0.44 -16.28 -3.40
CA ARG A 111 1.44 -15.42 -2.78
C ARG A 111 1.96 -14.43 -3.82
N ILE A 112 2.10 -13.17 -3.44
CA ILE A 112 2.61 -12.10 -4.30
C ILE A 112 3.71 -11.32 -3.59
N GLU A 113 4.62 -10.81 -4.40
CA GLU A 113 5.66 -9.86 -3.99
C GLU A 113 5.29 -8.49 -4.56
N GLN A 114 5.30 -7.47 -3.70
CA GLN A 114 5.02 -6.09 -4.12
C GLN A 114 6.32 -5.33 -4.31
N THR A 115 6.48 -4.71 -5.48
CA THR A 115 7.63 -3.84 -5.78
C THR A 115 7.13 -2.41 -5.94
N VAL A 116 7.81 -1.48 -5.25
CA VAL A 116 7.65 -0.05 -5.49
C VAL A 116 8.85 0.42 -6.31
N VAL A 117 8.57 0.96 -7.50
CA VAL A 117 9.62 1.54 -8.35
C VAL A 117 9.97 2.92 -7.82
N MET A 118 11.25 3.14 -7.50
CA MET A 118 11.78 4.40 -7.00
C MET A 118 12.63 5.09 -8.07
N THR A 119 12.44 6.40 -8.20
CA THR A 119 13.26 7.31 -9.02
C THR A 119 14.10 8.22 -8.11
N GLU A 120 14.98 9.04 -8.69
CA GLU A 120 15.75 10.04 -7.94
C GLU A 120 14.85 11.09 -7.23
N TYR A 121 13.62 11.29 -7.72
CA TYR A 121 12.65 12.25 -7.20
C TYR A 121 11.61 11.64 -6.24
N GLY A 122 11.64 10.32 -5.99
CA GLY A 122 10.65 9.61 -5.19
C GLY A 122 10.03 8.41 -5.92
N PRO A 123 8.91 7.84 -5.45
CA PRO A 123 8.19 6.80 -6.18
C PRO A 123 7.93 7.21 -7.63
N GLU A 124 7.97 6.25 -8.54
CA GLU A 124 7.64 6.49 -9.94
C GLU A 124 6.26 7.16 -10.05
N SER A 125 6.23 8.32 -10.72
CA SER A 125 4.99 9.05 -10.98
C SER A 125 4.18 8.35 -12.08
N PRO A 126 2.85 8.60 -12.18
CA PRO A 126 2.03 8.10 -13.27
C PRO A 126 2.66 8.38 -14.64
N LYS A 127 2.49 7.45 -15.58
CA LYS A 127 2.98 7.60 -16.95
C LYS A 127 2.16 8.68 -17.67
N PRO A 128 2.75 9.34 -18.69
CA PRO A 128 1.99 10.28 -19.53
C PRO A 128 0.76 9.67 -20.24
N THR A 129 0.71 8.34 -20.38
CA THR A 129 -0.42 7.60 -20.95
C THR A 129 -1.50 7.27 -19.93
N ASP A 130 -1.22 7.42 -18.63
CA ASP A 130 -2.21 7.19 -17.60
C ASP A 130 -3.22 8.34 -17.60
N GLN A 131 -4.48 8.02 -17.37
CA GLN A 131 -5.55 9.01 -17.41
C GLN A 131 -5.40 9.98 -16.23
N GLU A 132 -5.39 11.28 -16.51
CA GLU A 132 -5.44 12.31 -15.47
C GLU A 132 -6.76 12.21 -14.69
N PHE A 133 -6.68 12.44 -13.38
CA PHE A 133 -7.87 12.52 -12.55
C PHE A 133 -8.74 13.72 -12.99
N PRO A 134 -10.07 13.56 -13.13
CA PRO A 134 -10.91 14.62 -13.67
C PRO A 134 -10.83 15.90 -12.84
N ALA A 135 -10.62 17.03 -13.52
CA ALA A 135 -10.32 18.32 -12.89
C ALA A 135 -11.50 18.85 -12.04
N GLU A 136 -12.73 18.49 -12.38
CA GLU A 136 -13.94 18.83 -11.62
C GLU A 136 -13.95 18.23 -10.21
N PHE A 137 -13.15 17.20 -9.96
CA PHE A 137 -12.97 16.57 -8.65
C PHE A 137 -11.65 16.98 -7.97
N ASP A 138 -10.86 17.89 -8.56
CA ASP A 138 -9.59 18.38 -7.98
C ASP A 138 -9.81 19.70 -7.20
N ASP A 139 -10.05 19.57 -5.90
CA ASP A 139 -10.24 20.72 -5.00
C ASP A 139 -9.05 21.69 -4.94
N ARG A 140 -7.84 21.26 -5.36
CA ARG A 140 -6.66 22.14 -5.42
C ARG A 140 -6.81 23.22 -6.49
N ARG A 141 -7.54 22.94 -7.57
CA ARG A 141 -7.87 23.90 -8.64
C ARG A 141 -8.94 24.89 -8.16
N SER A 142 -9.94 24.42 -7.42
CA SER A 142 -11.02 25.25 -6.87
C SER A 142 -10.48 26.33 -5.91
N ALA A 143 -9.44 26.02 -5.13
CA ALA A 143 -8.80 26.98 -4.23
C ALA A 143 -8.01 28.09 -4.94
N ALA A 144 -7.53 27.86 -6.17
CA ALA A 144 -6.77 28.84 -6.95
C ALA A 144 -7.65 29.91 -7.62
N GLY A 145 -8.96 29.66 -7.79
CA GLY A 145 -9.91 30.61 -8.39
C GLY A 145 -10.46 31.69 -7.45
N GLY A 146 -10.16 31.63 -6.15
CA GLY A 146 -10.78 32.48 -5.12
C GLY A 146 -9.99 33.73 -4.68
N ARG A 147 -8.79 33.98 -5.22
CA ARG A 147 -7.98 35.16 -4.85
C ARG A 147 -7.84 36.12 -6.03
N GLY A 148 -8.90 36.84 -6.33
CA GLY A 148 -8.91 37.80 -7.43
C GLY A 148 -10.20 38.62 -7.53
N ALA A 149 -10.72 39.12 -6.40
CA ALA A 149 -11.68 40.23 -6.38
C ALA A 149 -11.67 40.85 -4.97
N GLY A 150 -11.20 42.09 -4.87
CA GLY A 150 -11.12 42.86 -3.62
C GLY A 150 -9.91 43.76 -3.60
#